data_AF-A0A068V0Y7-F1
#
_entry.id   AF-A0A068V0Y7-F1
#
_cell.length_a   1.000
_cell.length_b   1.000
_cell.length_c   1.000
_cell.angle_alpha   90.00
_cell.angle_beta   90.00
_cell.angle_gamma   90.00
#
_symmetry.space_group_name_H-M   'P 1'
#
loop_
_entity.id
_entity.type
_entity.pdbx_description
1 polymer ?
#
loop_
_entity_poly.entity_id
_entity_poly.type
_entity_poly.pdbx_seq_one_letter_code
_entity_poly.pdbx_strand_id
1 'polypeptide(L)'
;MFFKVQISLSHIFPPALAPWLSFVGLLWKVVPFPLFEFQSKWIAGTLCGRLSLPSPKEMMADIQAFYSSMEASGTPKRYTHNMAGYQFEYDDWLAAQCGCLPTEEWRK
;
A
#
# COMPACT_ATOMS: atom_id res chain seq x y z
N MET A 1 2.50 -23.08 3.25
CA MET A 1 3.69 -22.31 2.81
C MET A 1 3.23 -20.87 2.58
N PHE A 2 3.28 -20.04 3.61
CA PHE A 2 2.94 -18.62 3.47
C PHE A 2 4.16 -17.91 2.91
N PHE A 3 4.06 -17.37 1.70
CA PHE A 3 5.09 -16.48 1.18
C PHE A 3 5.23 -15.30 2.15
N LYS A 4 6.38 -15.17 2.80
CA LYS A 4 6.79 -13.93 3.47
C LYS A 4 7.10 -12.93 2.36
N VAL A 5 6.09 -12.28 1.80
CA VAL A 5 6.33 -11.12 0.95
C VAL A 5 6.50 -9.94 1.91
N GLN A 6 7.74 -9.47 2.10
CA GLN A 6 7.99 -8.20 2.76
C GLN A 6 7.58 -7.10 1.77
N ILE A 7 6.46 -6.44 2.04
CA ILE A 7 5.91 -5.41 1.15
C ILE A 7 5.78 -4.09 1.88
N SER A 8 6.40 -3.05 1.31
CA SER A 8 5.98 -1.64 1.32
C SER A 8 6.87 -0.90 0.30
N LEU A 9 6.48 0.22 -0.33
CA LEU A 9 5.38 1.14 -0.05
C LEU A 9 3.99 0.56 -0.32
N SER A 10 3.17 0.62 0.72
CA SER A 10 1.72 0.49 0.63
C SER A 10 1.22 -0.83 0.04
N HIS A 11 1.85 -1.96 0.36
CA HIS A 11 1.37 -3.31 -0.03
C HIS A 11 1.29 -3.59 -1.54
N ILE A 12 1.86 -2.74 -2.38
CA ILE A 12 1.72 -2.84 -3.84
C ILE A 12 3.03 -3.27 -4.49
N PHE A 13 4.16 -2.67 -4.13
CA PHE A 13 5.45 -2.90 -4.80
C PHE A 13 6.48 -3.59 -3.89
N PRO A 14 7.02 -4.76 -4.27
CA PRO A 14 8.23 -5.31 -3.66
C PRO A 14 9.47 -4.51 -4.10
N PRO A 15 10.26 -3.92 -3.18
CA PRO A 15 11.35 -2.99 -3.52
C PRO A 15 12.38 -3.52 -4.52
N ALA A 16 12.68 -4.83 -4.47
CA ALA A 16 13.67 -5.45 -5.34
C ALA A 16 13.19 -5.66 -6.79
N LEU A 17 11.88 -5.62 -7.03
CA LEU A 17 11.27 -5.91 -8.34
C LEU A 17 10.40 -4.75 -8.85
N ALA A 18 10.32 -3.64 -8.12
CA ALA A 18 9.55 -2.47 -8.53
C ALA A 18 10.22 -1.77 -9.74
N PRO A 19 9.44 -1.21 -10.68
CA PRO A 19 7.98 -1.27 -10.77
C PRO A 19 7.44 -2.51 -11.52
N TRP A 20 8.30 -3.46 -11.90
CA TRP A 20 7.98 -4.57 -12.81
C TRP A 20 7.07 -5.64 -12.21
N LEU A 21 7.05 -5.77 -10.89
CA LEU A 21 6.08 -6.60 -10.17
C LEU A 21 5.27 -5.70 -9.23
N SER A 22 3.95 -5.87 -9.24
CA SER A 22 3.04 -5.20 -8.32
C SER A 22 1.86 -6.10 -7.95
N PHE A 23 1.18 -5.77 -6.86
CA PHE A 23 0.02 -6.50 -6.35
C PHE A 23 -1.17 -5.56 -6.17
N VAL A 24 -2.36 -6.05 -6.52
CA VAL A 24 -3.64 -5.39 -6.25
C VAL A 24 -4.46 -6.29 -5.33
N GLY A 25 -5.05 -5.71 -4.29
CA GLY A 25 -6.00 -6.41 -3.42
C GLY A 25 -5.41 -7.37 -2.39
N LEU A 26 -4.17 -7.16 -1.95
CA LEU A 26 -3.60 -7.91 -0.80
C LEU A 26 -4.21 -7.52 0.55
N LEU A 27 -4.80 -6.33 0.62
CA LEU A 27 -5.40 -5.79 1.85
C LEU A 27 -6.74 -6.46 2.16
N TRP A 28 -7.04 -6.62 3.44
CA TRP A 28 -8.31 -7.17 3.93
C TRP A 28 -8.89 -6.29 5.04
N LYS A 29 -10.19 -6.46 5.31
CA LYS A 29 -11.02 -5.50 6.09
C LYS A 29 -11.10 -4.12 5.42
N VAL A 30 -11.33 -4.13 4.11
CA VAL A 30 -11.40 -2.95 3.22
C VAL A 30 -12.72 -2.91 2.43
N VAL A 31 -13.09 -1.73 1.93
CA VAL A 31 -14.04 -1.56 0.82
C VAL A 31 -13.26 -1.77 -0.50
N PRO A 32 -13.43 -2.91 -1.18
CA PRO A 32 -12.43 -3.37 -2.14
C PRO A 32 -12.38 -2.56 -3.44
N PHE A 33 -13.53 -2.18 -3.99
CA PHE A 33 -13.55 -1.61 -5.35
C PHE A 33 -12.86 -0.24 -5.47
N PRO A 34 -13.13 0.76 -4.59
CA PRO A 34 -12.42 2.03 -4.63
C PRO A 34 -10.90 1.86 -4.39
N LEU A 35 -10.55 1.03 -3.42
CA LEU A 35 -9.16 0.69 -3.14
C LEU A 35 -8.46 0.11 -4.38
N PHE A 36 -9.05 -0.89 -5.04
CA PHE A 36 -8.45 -1.53 -6.21
C PHE A 36 -8.30 -0.54 -7.38
N GLU A 37 -9.25 0.38 -7.52
CA GLU A 37 -9.17 1.47 -8.49
C GLU A 37 -7.96 2.36 -8.21
N PHE A 38 -7.76 2.82 -6.98
CA PHE A 38 -6.61 3.65 -6.62
C PHE A 38 -5.27 2.89 -6.78
N GLN A 39 -5.20 1.64 -6.33
CA GLN A 39 -4.01 0.79 -6.51
C GLN A 39 -3.66 0.66 -8.01
N SER A 40 -4.65 0.38 -8.84
CA SER A 40 -4.46 0.20 -10.29
C SER A 40 -4.04 1.50 -10.98
N LYS A 41 -4.63 2.64 -10.60
CA LYS A 41 -4.25 3.97 -11.10
C LYS A 41 -2.81 4.31 -10.75
N TRP A 42 -2.38 4.03 -9.51
CA TRP A 42 -1.01 4.28 -9.08
C TRP A 42 -0.02 3.44 -9.87
N ILE A 43 -0.28 2.12 -9.97
CA ILE A 43 0.54 1.19 -10.75
C ILE A 43 0.67 1.64 -12.20
N ALA A 44 -0.44 1.97 -12.85
CA ALA A 44 -0.44 2.44 -14.23
C ALA A 44 0.35 3.76 -14.38
N GLY A 45 0.19 4.69 -13.44
CA GLY A 45 0.93 5.95 -13.37
C GLY A 45 2.44 5.74 -13.25
N THR A 46 2.87 4.77 -12.44
CA THR A 46 4.26 4.40 -12.30
C THR A 46 4.83 3.74 -13.55
N LEU A 47 4.12 2.76 -14.13
CA LEU A 47 4.59 2.03 -15.31
C LEU A 47 4.71 2.92 -16.55
N CYS A 48 3.87 3.95 -16.66
CA CYS A 48 3.98 4.95 -17.74
C CYS A 48 4.97 6.08 -17.45
N GLY A 49 5.70 6.02 -16.33
CA GLY A 49 6.70 7.02 -15.94
C GLY A 49 6.13 8.37 -15.52
N ARG A 50 4.80 8.50 -15.34
CA ARG A 50 4.17 9.73 -14.84
C ARG A 50 4.34 9.93 -13.35
N LEU A 51 4.42 8.83 -12.59
CA LEU A 51 4.59 8.83 -11.15
C LEU A 51 5.92 8.17 -10.79
N SER A 52 6.75 8.83 -10.00
CA SER A 52 8.00 8.26 -9.51
C SER A 52 7.76 7.43 -8.24
N LEU A 53 8.40 6.27 -8.16
CA LEU A 53 8.51 5.55 -6.90
C LEU A 53 9.67 6.13 -6.07
N PRO A 54 9.60 6.04 -4.74
CA PRO A 54 10.76 6.24 -3.89
C PRO A 54 11.89 5.26 -4.25
N SER A 55 13.11 5.60 -3.86
CA SER A 55 14.25 4.72 -4.06
C SER A 55 14.07 3.40 -3.29
N PRO A 56 14.64 2.27 -3.76
CA PRO A 56 14.53 0.99 -3.06
C PRO A 56 14.98 1.04 -1.59
N LYS A 57 15.93 1.92 -1.25
CA LYS A 57 16.39 2.15 0.12
C LYS A 57 15.29 2.80 0.98
N GLU A 58 14.59 3.80 0.46
CA GLU A 58 13.47 4.45 1.14
C GLU A 58 12.31 3.48 1.31
N MET A 59 11.99 2.69 0.27
CA MET A 59 10.97 1.65 0.38
C MET A 59 11.32 0.63 1.47
N MET A 60 12.57 0.19 1.54
CA MET A 60 13.02 -0.75 2.57
C MET A 60 12.96 -0.15 3.98
N ALA A 61 13.31 1.13 4.12
CA ALA A 61 13.22 1.84 5.40
C ALA A 61 11.77 1.94 5.89
N ASP A 62 10.83 2.20 4.97
CA ASP A 62 9.39 2.21 5.25
C ASP A 62 8.89 0.82 5.72
N ILE A 63 9.30 -0.27 5.05
CA ILE A 63 9.00 -1.65 5.48
C ILE A 63 9.49 -1.87 6.92
N GLN A 64 10.72 -1.48 7.20
CA GLN A 64 11.34 -1.67 8.52
C GLN A 64 10.62 -0.87 9.60
N ALA A 65 10.26 0.38 9.32
CA ALA A 65 9.50 1.22 10.23
C ALA A 65 8.12 0.61 10.53
N PHE A 66 7.42 0.11 9.51
CA PHE A 66 6.12 -0.55 9.66
C PHE A 66 6.21 -1.81 10.52
N TYR A 67 7.15 -2.72 10.26
CA TYR A 67 7.29 -3.92 11.09
C TYR A 67 7.75 -3.59 12.52
N SER A 68 8.56 -2.55 12.72
CA SER A 68 8.96 -2.10 14.05
C SER A 68 7.77 -1.55 14.84
N SER A 69 6.86 -0.81 14.21
CA SER A 69 5.64 -0.32 14.86
C SER A 69 4.67 -1.46 15.21
N MET A 70 4.55 -2.47 14.34
CA MET A 70 3.80 -3.69 14.64
C MET A 70 4.38 -4.42 15.85
N GLU A 71 5.70 -4.57 15.92
CA GLU A 71 6.38 -5.22 17.03
C GLU A 71 6.19 -4.44 18.34
N ALA A 72 6.39 -3.12 18.32
CA ALA A 72 6.21 -2.25 19.47
C ALA A 72 4.76 -2.24 20.01
N SER A 73 3.76 -2.38 19.13
CA SER A 73 2.34 -2.49 19.50
C SER A 73 1.90 -3.90 19.88
N GLY A 74 2.79 -4.90 19.80
CA GLY A 74 2.46 -6.32 20.03
C GLY A 74 1.53 -6.92 18.96
N THR A 75 1.43 -6.29 17.79
CA THR A 75 0.54 -6.74 16.71
C THR A 75 1.11 -7.96 15.99
N PRO A 76 0.39 -9.11 15.96
CA PRO A 76 0.87 -10.29 15.26
C PRO A 76 1.06 -10.09 13.75
N LYS A 77 2.14 -10.65 13.17
CA LYS A 77 2.47 -10.55 11.74
C LYS A 77 1.37 -11.01 10.77
N ARG A 78 0.44 -11.86 11.21
CA ARG A 78 -0.73 -12.25 10.38
C ARG A 78 -1.66 -11.07 10.03
N TYR A 79 -1.55 -9.95 10.76
CA TYR A 79 -2.33 -8.74 10.54
C TYR A 79 -1.59 -7.69 9.69
N THR A 80 -0.45 -8.03 9.08
CA THR A 80 0.33 -7.10 8.23
C THR A 80 -0.49 -6.40 7.15
N HIS A 81 -1.54 -7.03 6.61
CA HIS A 81 -2.38 -6.46 5.55
C HIS A 81 -3.80 -6.09 6.03
N ASN A 82 -4.04 -6.07 7.35
CA ASN A 82 -5.36 -5.76 7.91
C ASN A 82 -5.55 -4.24 8.01
N MET A 83 -6.53 -3.70 7.29
CA MET A 83 -6.81 -2.25 7.20
C MET A 83 -7.93 -1.76 8.14
N ALA A 84 -8.36 -2.60 9.08
CA ALA A 84 -9.45 -2.23 9.98
C ALA A 84 -9.14 -0.93 10.74
N GLY A 85 -9.99 0.08 10.55
CA GLY A 85 -9.89 1.36 11.24
C GLY A 85 -8.95 2.39 10.61
N TYR A 86 -8.31 2.10 9.47
CA TYR A 86 -7.47 3.07 8.76
C TYR A 86 -7.52 2.96 7.21
N GLN A 87 -8.54 2.28 6.68
CA GLN A 87 -8.65 2.05 5.23
C GLN A 87 -8.76 3.34 4.42
N PHE A 88 -9.51 4.33 4.93
CA PHE A 88 -9.83 5.54 4.17
C PHE A 88 -8.67 6.52 4.18
N GLU A 89 -7.89 6.54 5.25
CA GLU A 89 -6.62 7.27 5.34
C GLU A 89 -5.61 6.72 4.33
N TYR A 90 -5.59 5.40 4.15
CA TYR A 90 -4.75 4.75 3.15
C TYR A 90 -5.24 5.02 1.72
N ASP A 91 -6.55 4.95 1.47
CA ASP A 91 -7.15 5.28 0.19
C ASP A 91 -6.88 6.75 -0.19
N ASP A 92 -7.04 7.68 0.75
CA ASP A 92 -6.77 9.11 0.58
C ASP A 92 -5.27 9.34 0.30
N TRP A 93 -4.39 8.60 0.98
CA TRP A 93 -2.95 8.63 0.70
C TRP A 93 -2.63 8.15 -0.73
N LEU A 94 -3.25 7.06 -1.20
CA LEU A 94 -3.09 6.57 -2.58
C LEU A 94 -3.67 7.54 -3.60
N ALA A 95 -4.84 8.12 -3.32
CA ALA A 95 -5.47 9.11 -4.16
C ALA A 95 -4.55 10.31 -4.37
N ALA A 96 -3.91 10.80 -3.30
CA ALA A 96 -2.93 11.88 -3.36
C ALA A 96 -1.72 11.51 -4.25
N GLN A 97 -1.22 10.27 -4.20
CA GLN A 97 -0.13 9.82 -5.10
C GLN A 97 -0.55 9.88 -6.58
N CYS A 98 -1.83 9.66 -6.87
CA CYS A 98 -2.37 9.65 -8.22
C CYS A 98 -2.87 11.03 -8.70
N GLY A 99 -2.83 12.06 -7.85
CA GLY A 99 -3.50 13.34 -8.11
C GLY A 99 -5.04 13.21 -8.22
N CYS A 100 -5.62 12.19 -7.58
CA CYS A 100 -7.06 11.99 -7.50
C CYS A 100 -7.65 12.72 -6.29
N LEU A 101 -8.97 12.91 -6.31
CA LEU A 101 -9.69 13.41 -5.15
C LEU A 101 -9.70 12.36 -4.02
N PRO A 102 -9.67 12.79 -2.75
CA PRO A 102 -9.82 11.89 -1.61
C PRO A 102 -11.21 11.25 -1.61
N THR A 103 -11.35 10.20 -0.81
CA THR A 103 -12.59 9.48 -0.58
C THR A 103 -13.66 10.44 -0.04
N GLU A 104 -14.87 10.36 -0.59
CA GLU A 104 -15.97 11.21 -0.17
C GLU A 104 -16.38 10.92 1.29
N GLU A 105 -16.63 11.96 2.08
CA GLU A 105 -16.94 11.83 3.52
C GLU A 105 -18.17 10.95 3.81
N TRP A 106 -19.14 10.88 2.91
CA TRP A 106 -20.32 10.01 3.07
C TRP A 106 -20.02 8.52 2.90
N ARG A 107 -18.85 8.16 2.34
CA ARG A 107 -18.38 6.77 2.21
C ARG A 107 -17.55 6.30 3.41
N LYS A 108 -17.09 7.24 4.24
CA LYS A 108 -16.26 6.97 5.43
C LYS A 108 -17.13 6.52 6.61
#